data_AF-A0A958QPM1-F1
#
_entry.id   AF-A0A958QPM1-F1
#
_cell.length_a   1.000
_cell.length_b   1.000
_cell.length_c   1.000
_cell.angle_alpha   90.00
_cell.angle_beta   90.00
_cell.angle_gamma   90.00
#
_symmetry.space_group_name_H-M   'P 1'
#
loop_
_entity.id
_entity.type
_entity.pdbx_description
1 polymer ?
#
loop_
_entity_poly.entity_id
_entity_poly.type
_entity_poly.pdbx_seq_one_letter_code
_entity_poly.pdbx_strand_id
1 'polypeptide(L)'
;MTGSHLKVVFGLKLKHLRLKRELSLKELASNVGLSPSYLNEIERGKKHPKPEKVERLAEALGVTYNELVSSKFDRSQVHYESLLNSPALKKIPFHLFGLTLEDIVALIPDAKNEGQALVKALIEVARGYDLRVENFFHIALRCYQEMHKNFFPEIESVVADYRRSHGWSTSSVVSLAELVSALRKDFGVLVDELELDRTKYLKHVRSALVERDGREVLLVHRRYNESQKAFLVLREIGFRLLEIEDRGRCSPDIEDQTFERIRNAFLVSYFASAFLIDGKTLADEMERFFQLPRWEPEKFLEIVDSYPATVEMFFYRLSEVLPEYLGLDDLHFLRFDRNTQGEVFLVKQLNMSSVLLPTGLGLHEHFCRRWMSVKVLDRLSSSEQRFEIGAQHSVSIENNQEYFCISVARSLKPEAENLSSVTIGFRYDRKLKSMIRFLGSPDIENDAIGGTCERCRLSRDECFERVAPQSVFSSDLLRAQQREELNSLLEGGNS
;
A
#
# COMPACT_ATOMS: atom_id res chain seq x y z
N MET A 1 20.56 21.44 -4.66
CA MET A 1 20.53 20.95 -3.26
C MET A 1 19.63 21.89 -2.48
N THR A 2 18.65 21.36 -1.75
CA THR A 2 17.76 22.18 -0.90
C THR A 2 18.50 22.68 0.35
N GLY A 3 18.05 23.80 0.93
CA GLY A 3 18.68 24.38 2.13
C GLY A 3 18.66 23.48 3.37
N SER A 4 17.70 22.56 3.49
CA SER A 4 17.67 21.54 4.57
C SER A 4 18.78 20.49 4.40
N HIS A 5 19.04 20.03 3.17
CA HIS A 5 20.09 19.05 2.90
C HIS A 5 21.48 19.55 3.32
N LEU A 6 21.77 20.83 3.10
CA LEU A 6 23.05 21.43 3.51
C LEU A 6 23.22 21.45 5.03
N LYS A 7 22.15 21.76 5.78
CA LYS A 7 22.15 21.76 7.26
C LYS A 7 22.39 20.37 7.82
N VAL A 8 21.74 19.36 7.24
CA VAL A 8 21.88 17.96 7.66
C VAL A 8 23.30 17.45 7.43
N VAL A 9 23.88 17.72 6.26
CA VAL A 9 25.26 17.35 5.94
C VAL A 9 26.25 18.01 6.91
N PHE A 10 26.08 19.31 7.17
CA PHE A 10 26.90 20.04 8.13
C PHE A 10 26.80 19.46 9.54
N GLY A 11 25.58 19.20 10.02
CA GLY A 11 25.33 18.67 11.36
C GLY A 11 25.98 17.31 11.59
N LEU A 12 25.86 16.41 10.61
CA LEU A 12 26.51 15.09 10.64
C LEU A 12 28.03 15.18 10.68
N LYS A 13 28.60 16.07 9.86
CA LYS A 13 30.05 16.27 9.81
C LYS A 13 30.58 16.82 11.13
N LEU A 14 29.87 17.78 11.71
CA LEU A 14 30.19 18.37 13.00
C LEU A 14 30.18 17.32 14.11
N LYS A 15 29.11 16.53 14.19
CA LYS A 15 28.95 15.45 15.17
C LYS A 15 30.07 14.42 15.05
N HIS A 16 30.38 14.00 13.82
CA HIS A 16 31.45 13.04 13.56
C HIS A 16 32.82 13.56 14.02
N LEU A 17 33.18 14.79 13.64
CA LEU A 17 34.46 15.39 14.03
C LEU A 17 34.58 15.54 15.55
N ARG A 18 33.48 15.90 16.22
CA ARG A 18 33.42 15.95 17.68
C ARG A 18 33.72 14.58 18.31
N LEU A 19 33.07 13.52 17.82
CA LEU A 19 33.27 12.16 18.33
C LEU A 19 34.67 11.62 18.01
N LYS A 20 35.22 11.93 16.83
CA LYS A 20 36.61 11.58 16.46
C LYS A 20 37.64 12.22 17.39
N ARG A 21 37.29 13.37 17.97
CA ARG A 21 38.09 14.10 18.96
C ARG A 21 37.80 13.67 20.41
N GLU A 22 36.92 12.67 20.59
CA GLU A 22 36.47 12.18 21.89
C GLU A 22 35.83 13.26 22.78
N LEU A 23 35.32 14.34 22.17
CA LEU A 23 34.69 15.44 22.88
C LEU A 23 33.22 15.11 23.16
N SER A 24 32.78 15.30 24.39
CA SER A 24 31.37 15.33 24.71
C SER A 24 30.71 16.59 24.12
N LEU A 25 29.40 16.51 23.96
CA LEU A 25 28.60 17.65 23.49
C LEU A 25 28.76 18.89 24.41
N LYS A 26 28.89 18.69 25.72
CA LYS A 26 29.10 19.79 26.69
C LYS A 26 30.49 20.41 26.54
N GLU A 27 31.52 19.59 26.33
CA GLU A 27 32.91 20.06 26.19
C GLU A 27 33.08 20.90 24.92
N LEU A 28 32.61 20.40 23.76
CA LEU A 28 32.70 21.19 22.52
C LEU A 28 31.87 22.48 22.62
N ALA A 29 30.68 22.42 23.21
CA ALA A 29 29.85 23.60 23.41
C ALA A 29 30.56 24.65 24.27
N SER A 30 31.21 24.23 25.36
CA SER A 30 32.00 25.10 26.23
C SER A 30 33.19 25.72 25.49
N ASN A 31 33.98 24.90 24.78
CA ASN A 31 35.16 25.36 24.03
C ASN A 31 34.82 26.43 22.98
N VAL A 32 33.61 26.37 22.43
CA VAL A 32 33.14 27.25 21.35
C VAL A 32 32.15 28.31 21.85
N GLY A 33 31.94 28.41 23.17
CA GLY A 33 31.03 29.39 23.78
C GLY A 33 29.58 29.30 23.24
N LEU A 34 29.11 28.07 22.99
CA LEU A 34 27.74 27.77 22.58
C LEU A 34 27.01 27.06 23.72
N SER A 35 25.67 27.12 23.73
CA SER A 35 24.92 26.27 24.63
C SER A 35 24.93 24.81 24.12
N PRO A 36 24.98 23.80 25.01
CA PRO A 36 24.86 22.40 24.61
C PRO A 36 23.60 22.13 23.79
N SER A 37 22.49 22.78 24.14
CA SER A 37 21.22 22.69 23.39
C SER A 37 21.35 23.20 21.96
N TYR A 38 21.98 24.35 21.75
CA TYR A 38 22.19 24.92 20.41
C TYR A 38 23.14 24.06 19.57
N LEU A 39 24.20 23.52 20.17
CA LEU A 39 25.11 22.60 19.48
C LEU A 39 24.38 21.32 19.05
N ASN A 40 23.50 20.76 19.89
CA ASN A 40 22.67 19.60 19.56
C ASN A 40 21.71 19.88 18.39
N GLU A 41 21.08 21.06 18.36
CA GLU A 41 20.21 21.45 17.23
C GLU A 41 20.98 21.59 15.91
N ILE A 42 22.25 22.01 15.97
CA ILE A 42 23.13 22.04 14.81
C ILE A 42 23.50 20.61 14.37
N GLU A 43 23.94 19.75 15.29
CA GLU A 43 24.31 18.36 14.98
C GLU A 43 23.15 17.54 14.42
N ARG A 44 21.91 17.89 14.78
CA ARG A 44 20.68 17.30 14.21
C ARG A 44 20.26 17.89 12.86
N GLY A 45 20.98 18.87 12.32
CA GLY A 45 20.61 19.54 11.06
C GLY A 45 19.43 20.51 11.15
N LYS A 46 18.90 20.78 12.36
CA LYS A 46 17.76 21.71 12.54
C LYS A 46 18.18 23.17 12.33
N LYS A 47 19.42 23.52 12.71
CA LYS A 47 19.96 24.89 12.61
C LYS A 47 21.30 24.91 11.87
N HIS A 48 21.52 25.98 11.11
CA HIS A 48 22.83 26.29 10.55
C HIS A 48 23.49 27.40 11.36
N PRO A 49 24.72 27.22 11.88
CA PRO A 49 25.43 28.30 12.56
C PRO A 49 25.82 29.43 11.58
N LYS A 50 25.95 30.65 12.12
CA LYS A 50 26.53 31.79 11.39
C LYS A 50 28.01 31.55 11.09
N PRO A 51 28.60 32.17 10.04
CA PRO A 51 30.00 31.95 9.64
C PRO A 51 31.00 32.07 10.78
N GLU A 52 30.90 33.10 11.62
CA GLU A 52 31.76 33.30 12.80
C GLU A 52 31.73 32.11 13.78
N LYS A 53 30.57 31.48 13.96
CA LYS A 53 30.42 30.29 14.82
C LYS A 53 30.98 29.04 14.16
N VAL A 54 30.89 28.95 12.82
CA VAL A 54 31.47 27.85 12.05
C VAL A 54 33.00 27.90 12.15
N GLU A 55 33.61 29.07 12.06
CA GLU A 55 35.07 29.24 12.23
C GLU A 55 35.51 28.75 13.62
N ARG A 56 34.84 29.18 14.68
CA ARG A 56 35.18 28.73 16.04
C ARG A 56 34.98 27.22 16.25
N LEU A 57 33.94 26.64 15.63
CA LEU A 57 33.75 25.18 15.63
C LEU A 57 34.89 24.48 14.88
N ALA A 58 35.30 25.01 13.73
CA ALA A 58 36.38 24.47 12.93
C ALA A 58 37.73 24.54 13.68
N GLU A 59 38.02 25.64 14.36
CA GLU A 59 39.21 25.79 15.22
C GLU A 59 39.22 24.79 16.38
N ALA A 60 38.13 24.68 17.15
CA ALA A 60 38.03 23.72 18.25
C ALA A 60 38.13 22.26 17.78
N LEU A 61 37.64 22.00 16.58
CA LEU A 61 37.73 20.70 15.91
C LEU A 61 38.97 20.59 15.00
N GLY A 62 39.88 21.56 15.05
CA GLY A 62 41.15 21.66 14.31
C GLY A 62 41.07 21.16 12.86
N VAL A 63 40.04 21.62 12.17
CA VAL A 63 39.80 21.47 10.73
C VAL A 63 39.69 22.86 10.11
N THR A 64 39.77 22.96 8.78
CA THR A 64 39.55 24.27 8.12
C THR A 64 38.06 24.59 8.02
N TYR A 65 37.71 25.88 7.87
CA TYR A 65 36.33 26.31 7.60
C TYR A 65 35.75 25.59 6.37
N ASN A 66 36.52 25.56 5.28
CA ASN A 66 36.11 24.91 4.04
C ASN A 66 35.92 23.41 4.21
N GLU A 67 36.75 22.76 5.03
CA GLU A 67 36.57 21.36 5.37
C GLU A 67 35.27 21.14 6.14
N LEU A 68 34.95 21.96 7.14
CA LEU A 68 33.72 21.80 7.92
C LEU A 68 32.44 22.09 7.11
N VAL A 69 32.49 23.02 6.16
CA VAL A 69 31.33 23.43 5.34
C VAL A 69 31.18 22.61 4.05
N SER A 70 32.21 21.87 3.63
CA SER A 70 32.14 21.14 2.36
C SER A 70 31.08 20.04 2.39
N SER A 71 30.41 19.87 1.25
CA SER A 71 29.46 18.76 1.04
C SER A 71 30.13 17.40 0.92
N LYS A 72 31.47 17.36 0.84
CA LYS A 72 32.27 16.15 0.66
C LYS A 72 32.66 15.58 2.00
N PHE A 73 32.41 14.29 2.17
CA PHE A 73 32.75 13.52 3.35
C PHE A 73 34.13 12.84 3.16
N ASP A 74 34.91 12.66 4.22
CA ASP A 74 36.24 11.99 4.15
C ASP A 74 36.11 10.48 3.86
N ARG A 75 37.20 9.75 3.57
CA ARG A 75 37.14 8.32 3.15
C ARG A 75 36.42 7.39 4.15
N SER A 76 36.41 7.71 5.44
CA SER A 76 35.64 6.99 6.48
C SER A 76 34.14 7.34 6.53
N GLN A 77 33.71 8.29 5.70
CA GLN A 77 32.39 8.91 5.72
C GLN A 77 31.61 8.74 4.38
N VAL A 78 32.20 8.03 3.40
CA VAL A 78 31.62 7.71 2.08
C VAL A 78 30.26 7.03 2.18
N HIS A 79 30.02 6.28 3.27
CA HIS A 79 28.75 5.62 3.51
C HIS A 79 27.61 6.62 3.80
N TYR A 80 27.82 7.69 4.56
CA TYR A 80 26.77 8.70 4.79
C TYR A 80 26.46 9.51 3.55
N GLU A 81 27.49 9.87 2.78
CA GLU A 81 27.34 10.64 1.54
C GLU A 81 26.60 9.82 0.48
N SER A 82 26.92 8.53 0.33
CA SER A 82 26.21 7.63 -0.59
C SER A 82 24.77 7.34 -0.16
N LEU A 83 24.48 7.33 1.15
CA LEU A 83 23.12 7.17 1.66
C LEU A 83 22.28 8.44 1.47
N LEU A 84 22.77 9.61 1.88
CA LEU A 84 22.05 10.89 1.75
C LEU A 84 21.89 11.31 0.29
N ASN A 85 22.86 11.00 -0.56
CA ASN A 85 22.77 11.25 -2.00
C ASN A 85 22.07 10.13 -2.77
N SER A 86 21.64 9.05 -2.11
CA SER A 86 20.92 7.96 -2.74
C SER A 86 19.64 8.47 -3.41
N PRO A 87 19.46 8.23 -4.72
CA PRO A 87 18.20 8.54 -5.40
C PRO A 87 16.99 7.88 -4.73
N ALA A 88 17.17 6.67 -4.17
CA ALA A 88 16.11 5.97 -3.46
C ALA A 88 15.68 6.70 -2.18
N LEU A 89 16.64 7.17 -1.35
CA LEU A 89 16.33 7.87 -0.10
C LEU A 89 15.64 9.21 -0.35
N LYS A 90 16.07 9.94 -1.39
CA LYS A 90 15.47 11.23 -1.79
C LYS A 90 14.05 11.09 -2.33
N LYS A 91 13.67 9.90 -2.80
CA LYS A 91 12.32 9.59 -3.27
C LYS A 91 11.37 9.20 -2.13
N ILE A 92 11.85 8.92 -0.92
CA ILE A 92 11.00 8.55 0.22
C ILE A 92 10.32 9.82 0.79
N PRO A 93 8.98 9.86 0.89
CA PRO A 93 8.25 11.06 1.27
C PRO A 93 8.12 11.18 2.80
N PHE A 94 9.24 11.28 3.52
CA PHE A 94 9.27 11.29 4.99
C PHE A 94 8.28 12.26 5.63
N HIS A 95 8.15 13.46 5.05
CA HIS A 95 7.24 14.52 5.53
C HIS A 95 5.77 14.09 5.63
N LEU A 96 5.29 13.20 4.75
CA LEU A 96 3.91 12.71 4.77
C LEU A 96 3.66 11.72 5.92
N PHE A 97 4.74 11.16 6.48
CA PHE A 97 4.72 10.33 7.68
C PHE A 97 5.05 11.12 8.94
N GLY A 98 5.06 12.45 8.86
CA GLY A 98 5.45 13.33 9.98
C GLY A 98 6.95 13.24 10.32
N LEU A 99 7.77 12.70 9.43
CA LEU A 99 9.21 12.57 9.61
C LEU A 99 9.96 13.60 8.78
N THR A 100 11.00 14.18 9.37
CA THR A 100 11.93 15.04 8.64
C THR A 100 13.21 14.28 8.29
N LEU A 101 13.99 14.78 7.32
CA LEU A 101 15.32 14.23 7.04
C LEU A 101 16.21 14.29 8.30
N GLU A 102 16.01 15.32 9.12
CA GLU A 102 16.65 15.51 10.41
C GLU A 102 16.27 14.40 11.41
N ASP A 103 15.04 13.88 11.37
CA ASP A 103 14.60 12.75 12.21
C ASP A 103 15.20 11.43 11.75
N ILE A 104 15.27 11.19 10.45
CA ILE A 104 15.95 10.00 9.89
C ILE A 104 17.43 10.00 10.26
N VAL A 105 18.09 11.16 10.18
CA VAL A 105 19.48 11.30 10.58
C VAL A 105 19.68 11.13 12.09
N ALA A 106 18.72 11.54 12.91
CA ALA A 106 18.75 11.29 14.35
C ALA A 106 18.58 9.80 14.69
N LEU A 107 17.94 9.01 13.83
CA LEU A 107 17.77 7.56 13.98
C LEU A 107 19.01 6.75 13.56
N ILE A 108 19.95 7.34 12.83
CA ILE A 108 21.23 6.70 12.50
C ILE A 108 22.07 6.71 13.78
N PRO A 109 22.24 5.57 14.49
CA PRO A 109 22.84 5.59 15.82
C PRO A 109 24.30 6.05 15.75
N ASP A 110 24.77 6.72 16.80
CA ASP A 110 26.21 6.77 17.15
C ASP A 110 26.65 5.38 17.63
N ALA A 111 26.54 4.38 16.76
CA ALA A 111 27.05 3.07 17.07
C ALA A 111 28.50 3.01 16.62
N LYS A 112 29.39 2.66 17.54
CA LYS A 112 30.56 1.84 17.19
C LYS A 112 30.03 0.67 16.34
N ASN A 113 30.26 0.75 15.03
CA ASN A 113 30.14 -0.27 13.98
C ASN A 113 28.81 -1.06 13.78
N GLU A 114 27.95 -1.29 14.77
CA GLU A 114 26.82 -2.24 14.66
C GLU A 114 25.51 -1.61 14.13
N GLY A 115 25.15 -0.42 14.60
CA GLY A 115 23.97 0.31 14.11
C GLY A 115 24.11 0.79 12.66
N GLN A 116 25.32 1.14 12.24
CA GLN A 116 25.63 1.43 10.84
C GLN A 116 25.50 0.20 9.97
N ALA A 117 25.92 -0.98 10.48
CA ALA A 117 25.75 -2.24 9.78
C ALA A 117 24.27 -2.61 9.63
N LEU A 118 23.42 -2.34 10.63
CA LEU A 118 21.97 -2.55 10.53
C LEU A 118 21.31 -1.63 9.51
N VAL A 119 21.59 -0.32 9.53
CA VAL A 119 21.03 0.62 8.54
C VAL A 119 21.52 0.27 7.14
N LYS A 120 22.82 -0.04 6.99
CA LYS A 120 23.39 -0.52 5.72
C LYS A 120 22.73 -1.83 5.28
N ALA A 121 22.50 -2.78 6.19
CA ALA A 121 21.83 -4.04 5.90
C ALA A 121 20.36 -3.82 5.49
N LEU A 122 19.61 -2.92 6.14
CA LEU A 122 18.25 -2.58 5.74
C LEU A 122 18.20 -1.98 4.33
N ILE A 123 19.21 -1.17 3.98
CA ILE A 123 19.33 -0.55 2.66
C ILE A 123 19.85 -1.53 1.62
N GLU A 124 20.75 -2.44 1.98
CA GLU A 124 21.21 -3.54 1.13
C GLU A 124 20.14 -4.61 0.95
N VAL A 125 19.29 -4.87 1.94
CA VAL A 125 18.06 -5.66 1.82
C VAL A 125 17.10 -4.95 0.89
N ALA A 126 16.88 -3.64 1.05
CA ALA A 126 16.07 -2.87 0.11
C ALA A 126 16.63 -2.95 -1.33
N ARG A 127 17.95 -2.91 -1.52
CA ARG A 127 18.58 -3.07 -2.85
C ARG A 127 18.58 -4.50 -3.37
N GLY A 128 18.80 -5.49 -2.50
CA GLY A 128 18.99 -6.91 -2.82
C GLY A 128 17.68 -7.66 -3.03
N TYR A 129 16.58 -7.17 -2.45
CA TYR A 129 15.23 -7.60 -2.80
C TYR A 129 14.73 -6.97 -4.11
N ASP A 130 15.59 -6.19 -4.79
CA ASP A 130 15.22 -5.41 -5.96
C ASP A 130 13.87 -4.70 -5.69
N LEU A 131 13.74 -4.09 -4.50
CA LEU A 131 12.59 -3.28 -4.14
C LEU A 131 12.62 -2.08 -5.09
N ARG A 132 12.04 -2.32 -6.26
CA ARG A 132 11.59 -1.33 -7.22
C ARG A 132 10.93 -0.23 -6.40
N VAL A 133 11.34 1.02 -6.62
CA VAL A 133 10.87 2.18 -5.85
C VAL A 133 9.33 2.21 -5.82
N GLU A 134 8.71 1.70 -6.88
CA GLU A 134 7.28 1.47 -7.04
C GLU A 134 6.69 0.55 -5.94
N ASN A 135 7.35 -0.57 -5.62
CA ASN A 135 6.91 -1.46 -4.54
C ASN A 135 6.95 -0.74 -3.18
N PHE A 136 7.97 0.11 -2.95
CA PHE A 136 8.05 0.92 -1.74
C PHE A 136 6.90 1.93 -1.65
N PHE A 137 6.56 2.61 -2.75
CA PHE A 137 5.43 3.55 -2.75
C PHE A 137 4.09 2.88 -2.50
N HIS A 138 3.88 1.65 -2.99
CA HIS A 138 2.67 0.89 -2.66
C HIS A 138 2.63 0.47 -1.18
N ILE A 139 3.78 0.14 -0.57
CA ILE A 139 3.85 -0.09 0.89
C ILE A 139 3.51 1.20 1.65
N ALA A 140 4.14 2.31 1.27
CA ALA A 140 3.89 3.63 1.83
C ALA A 140 2.41 4.04 1.72
N LEU A 141 1.76 3.70 0.60
CA LEU A 141 0.34 4.01 0.39
C LEU A 141 -0.52 3.23 1.37
N ARG A 142 -0.23 1.94 1.61
CA ARG A 142 -0.96 1.15 2.59
C ARG A 142 -0.82 1.71 4.00
N CYS A 143 0.38 2.12 4.41
CA CYS A 143 0.57 2.78 5.70
C CYS A 143 -0.23 4.09 5.79
N TYR A 144 -0.27 4.89 4.71
CA TYR A 144 -1.11 6.08 4.64
C TYR A 144 -2.60 5.72 4.80
N GLN A 145 -3.08 4.68 4.12
CA GLN A 145 -4.46 4.21 4.26
C GLN A 145 -4.76 3.74 5.68
N GLU A 146 -3.91 2.93 6.29
CA GLU A 146 -4.03 2.46 7.68
C GLU A 146 -4.14 3.63 8.68
N MET A 147 -3.29 4.66 8.52
CA MET A 147 -3.33 5.87 9.38
C MET A 147 -4.68 6.58 9.33
N HIS A 148 -5.37 6.51 8.18
CA HIS A 148 -6.69 7.10 7.96
C HIS A 148 -7.84 6.09 8.10
N LYS A 149 -7.58 4.86 8.58
CA LYS A 149 -8.55 3.74 8.55
C LYS A 149 -9.21 3.53 7.18
N ASN A 150 -8.49 3.91 6.14
CA ASN A 150 -8.91 3.94 4.74
C ASN A 150 -10.20 4.73 4.49
N PHE A 151 -10.52 5.73 5.33
CA PHE A 151 -11.70 6.59 5.20
C PHE A 151 -11.29 8.08 5.16
N PHE A 152 -11.91 8.85 4.25
CA PHE A 152 -11.54 10.24 3.97
C PHE A 152 -12.81 11.13 3.99
N PRO A 153 -13.27 11.57 5.18
CA PRO A 153 -14.51 12.33 5.36
C PRO A 153 -14.60 13.59 4.49
N GLU A 154 -13.46 14.24 4.23
CA GLU A 154 -13.39 15.44 3.41
C GLU A 154 -13.81 15.14 1.96
N ILE A 155 -13.41 13.98 1.42
CA ILE A 155 -13.78 13.56 0.07
C ILE A 155 -15.26 13.16 0.01
N GLU A 156 -15.78 12.50 1.05
CA GLU A 156 -17.21 12.20 1.17
C GLU A 156 -18.05 13.49 1.13
N SER A 157 -17.59 14.55 1.80
CA SER A 157 -18.24 15.87 1.74
C SER A 157 -18.22 16.46 0.34
N VAL A 158 -17.08 16.39 -0.37
CA VAL A 158 -16.97 16.89 -1.76
C VAL A 158 -17.92 16.13 -2.69
N VAL A 159 -18.04 14.80 -2.53
CA VAL A 159 -19.02 14.00 -3.26
C VAL A 159 -20.45 14.48 -2.97
N ALA A 160 -20.81 14.65 -1.70
CA ALA A 160 -22.14 15.08 -1.30
C ALA A 160 -22.49 16.47 -1.85
N ASP A 161 -21.54 17.42 -1.81
CA ASP A 161 -21.72 18.77 -2.32
C ASP A 161 -21.86 18.80 -3.84
N TYR A 162 -21.07 18.00 -4.57
CA TYR A 162 -21.18 17.90 -6.03
C TYR A 162 -22.48 17.24 -6.48
N ARG A 163 -22.98 16.23 -5.75
CA ARG A 163 -24.32 15.67 -6.01
C ARG A 163 -25.42 16.70 -5.78
N ARG A 164 -25.33 17.45 -4.67
CA ARG A 164 -26.29 18.52 -4.34
C ARG A 164 -26.31 19.62 -5.38
N SER A 165 -25.17 20.04 -5.92
CA SER A 165 -25.08 21.10 -6.95
C SER A 165 -25.78 20.71 -8.27
N HIS A 166 -25.87 19.41 -8.56
CA HIS A 166 -26.57 18.86 -9.72
C HIS A 166 -28.02 18.43 -9.45
N GLY A 167 -28.48 18.54 -8.20
CA GLY A 167 -29.81 18.06 -7.79
C GLY A 167 -29.93 16.53 -7.76
N TRP A 168 -28.82 15.79 -7.78
CA TRP A 168 -28.84 14.35 -7.60
C TRP A 168 -29.03 14.01 -6.12
N SER A 169 -29.93 13.07 -5.82
CA SER A 169 -30.08 12.59 -4.44
C SER A 169 -28.84 11.81 -4.01
N THR A 170 -28.59 11.69 -2.70
CA THR A 170 -27.37 11.07 -2.17
C THR A 170 -27.16 9.64 -2.68
N SER A 171 -28.22 8.83 -2.71
CA SER A 171 -28.14 7.39 -3.03
C SER A 171 -28.69 7.02 -4.41
N SER A 172 -29.05 7.99 -5.28
CA SER A 172 -29.53 7.65 -6.63
C SER A 172 -28.41 7.16 -7.54
N VAL A 173 -28.71 6.23 -8.43
CA VAL A 173 -27.82 5.93 -9.55
C VAL A 173 -27.82 7.11 -10.52
N VAL A 174 -26.63 7.64 -10.83
CA VAL A 174 -26.44 8.67 -11.87
C VAL A 174 -25.95 7.97 -13.12
N SER A 175 -26.61 8.20 -14.25
CA SER A 175 -26.26 7.55 -15.51
C SER A 175 -24.93 8.05 -16.08
N LEU A 176 -24.26 7.23 -16.90
CA LEU A 176 -23.04 7.66 -17.58
C LEU A 176 -23.28 8.92 -18.43
N ALA A 177 -24.43 8.99 -19.11
CA ALA A 177 -24.79 10.14 -19.94
C ALA A 177 -24.86 11.45 -19.12
N GLU A 178 -25.44 11.39 -17.91
CA GLU A 178 -25.47 12.53 -16.99
C GLU A 178 -24.06 12.90 -16.50
N LEU A 179 -23.22 11.92 -16.17
CA LEU A 179 -21.83 12.16 -15.75
C LEU A 179 -20.99 12.79 -16.86
N VAL A 180 -21.10 12.30 -18.10
CA VAL A 180 -20.42 12.89 -19.26
C VAL A 180 -20.94 14.30 -19.53
N SER A 181 -22.25 14.53 -19.39
CA SER A 181 -22.84 15.87 -19.53
C SER A 181 -22.31 16.83 -18.46
N ALA A 182 -22.20 16.39 -17.20
CA ALA A 182 -21.67 17.19 -16.10
C ALA A 182 -20.18 17.50 -16.31
N LEU A 183 -19.37 16.50 -16.65
CA LEU A 183 -17.94 16.68 -16.96
C LEU A 183 -17.74 17.74 -18.07
N ARG A 184 -18.56 17.69 -19.12
CA ARG A 184 -18.50 18.65 -20.22
C ARG A 184 -18.97 20.04 -19.81
N LYS A 185 -20.07 20.15 -19.07
CA LYS A 185 -20.68 21.43 -18.70
C LYS A 185 -19.80 22.19 -17.71
N ASP A 186 -19.26 21.50 -16.72
CA ASP A 186 -18.59 22.11 -15.58
C ASP A 186 -17.10 22.33 -15.83
N PHE A 187 -16.46 21.44 -16.61
CA PHE A 187 -15.02 21.46 -16.82
C PHE A 187 -14.60 21.58 -18.29
N GLY A 188 -15.56 21.57 -19.23
CA GLY A 188 -15.26 21.69 -20.66
C GLY A 188 -14.58 20.46 -21.28
N VAL A 189 -14.49 19.35 -20.56
CA VAL A 189 -13.81 18.13 -21.02
C VAL A 189 -14.78 17.27 -21.85
N LEU A 190 -14.34 16.84 -23.03
CA LEU A 190 -15.10 15.92 -23.89
C LEU A 190 -14.72 14.47 -23.60
N VAL A 191 -15.57 13.51 -23.95
CA VAL A 191 -15.28 12.07 -23.84
C VAL A 191 -15.28 11.46 -25.23
N ASP A 192 -14.22 10.73 -25.56
CA ASP A 192 -14.09 9.96 -26.80
C ASP A 192 -13.87 8.48 -26.50
N GLU A 193 -14.64 7.61 -27.15
CA GLU A 193 -14.59 6.16 -26.92
C GLU A 193 -13.90 5.38 -28.05
N LEU A 194 -13.40 6.06 -29.08
CA LEU A 194 -13.00 5.44 -30.36
C LEU A 194 -11.50 5.55 -30.62
N GLU A 195 -10.86 6.65 -30.22
CA GLU A 195 -9.47 6.94 -30.52
C GLU A 195 -8.54 5.92 -29.85
N LEU A 196 -8.79 5.61 -28.57
CA LEU A 196 -7.94 4.68 -27.81
C LEU A 196 -8.00 3.26 -28.37
N ASP A 197 -9.16 2.83 -28.88
CA ASP A 197 -9.36 1.52 -29.53
C ASP A 197 -8.51 1.33 -30.79
N ARG A 198 -8.16 2.43 -31.49
CA ARG A 198 -7.34 2.39 -32.72
C ARG A 198 -5.85 2.26 -32.44
N THR A 199 -5.42 2.44 -31.19
CA THR A 199 -4.01 2.41 -30.83
C THR A 199 -3.49 0.99 -30.64
N LYS A 200 -2.32 0.69 -31.22
CA LYS A 200 -1.73 -0.66 -31.16
C LYS A 200 -1.15 -0.98 -29.77
N TYR A 201 -0.46 -0.01 -29.18
CA TYR A 201 0.37 -0.21 -27.99
C TYR A 201 -0.31 0.19 -26.67
N LEU A 202 -1.39 0.97 -26.70
CA LEU A 202 -2.07 1.47 -25.50
C LEU A 202 -3.28 0.63 -25.09
N LYS A 203 -3.39 -0.62 -25.56
CA LYS A 203 -4.48 -1.54 -25.19
C LYS A 203 -4.59 -1.84 -23.69
N HIS A 204 -3.55 -1.56 -22.92
CA HIS A 204 -3.48 -1.74 -21.46
C HIS A 204 -3.86 -0.46 -20.69
N VAL A 205 -3.88 0.69 -21.36
CA VAL A 205 -4.32 1.96 -20.81
C VAL A 205 -5.85 1.98 -20.79
N ARG A 206 -6.43 2.24 -19.62
CA ARG A 206 -7.88 2.34 -19.40
C ARG A 206 -8.44 3.67 -19.85
N SER A 207 -7.72 4.76 -19.59
CA SER A 207 -8.07 6.10 -20.03
C SER A 207 -6.83 6.97 -20.26
N ALA A 208 -6.96 7.99 -21.11
CA ALA A 208 -5.94 9.01 -21.33
C ALA A 208 -6.59 10.39 -21.53
N LEU A 209 -6.07 11.42 -20.88
CA LEU A 209 -6.47 12.81 -21.07
C LEU A 209 -5.53 13.46 -22.07
N VAL A 210 -6.08 13.96 -23.17
CA VAL A 210 -5.33 14.59 -24.26
C VAL A 210 -5.94 15.95 -24.59
N GLU A 211 -5.16 16.82 -25.22
CA GLU A 211 -5.65 18.09 -25.75
C GLU A 211 -5.87 17.99 -27.27
N ARG A 212 -7.02 18.45 -27.76
CA ARG A 212 -7.42 18.51 -29.17
C ARG A 212 -8.07 19.85 -29.44
N ASP A 213 -7.52 20.61 -30.38
CA ASP A 213 -8.06 21.92 -30.80
C ASP A 213 -8.35 22.87 -29.61
N GLY A 214 -7.45 22.90 -28.61
CA GLY A 214 -7.58 23.72 -27.41
C GLY A 214 -8.63 23.24 -26.40
N ARG A 215 -9.12 21.99 -26.53
CA ARG A 215 -10.04 21.35 -25.58
C ARG A 215 -9.45 20.05 -25.04
N GLU A 216 -9.71 19.78 -23.78
CA GLU A 216 -9.35 18.51 -23.17
C GLU A 216 -10.36 17.42 -23.56
N VAL A 217 -9.84 16.24 -23.89
CA VAL A 217 -10.62 15.06 -24.28
C VAL A 217 -10.14 13.87 -23.47
N LEU A 218 -11.07 13.27 -22.73
CA LEU A 218 -10.88 12.02 -22.01
C LEU A 218 -11.14 10.86 -22.97
N LEU A 219 -10.07 10.19 -23.37
CA LEU A 219 -10.10 8.97 -24.18
C LEU A 219 -10.39 7.77 -23.27
N VAL A 220 -11.36 6.96 -23.64
CA VAL A 220 -11.69 5.68 -22.98
C VAL A 220 -11.89 4.59 -24.04
N HIS A 221 -11.72 3.32 -23.66
CA HIS A 221 -12.01 2.22 -24.59
C HIS A 221 -13.52 1.93 -24.66
N ARG A 222 -14.04 1.69 -25.87
CA ARG A 222 -15.45 1.30 -26.08
C ARG A 222 -15.81 -0.03 -25.40
N ARG A 223 -14.83 -0.93 -25.23
CA ARG A 223 -15.01 -2.26 -24.63
C ARG A 223 -15.41 -2.23 -23.15
N TYR A 224 -15.25 -1.10 -22.46
CA TYR A 224 -15.62 -1.00 -21.05
C TYR A 224 -17.13 -0.88 -20.89
N ASN A 225 -17.66 -1.48 -19.82
CA ASN A 225 -19.07 -1.32 -19.48
C ASN A 225 -19.37 0.06 -18.88
N GLU A 226 -20.65 0.37 -18.72
CA GLU A 226 -21.13 1.66 -18.21
C GLU A 226 -20.51 2.03 -16.85
N SER A 227 -20.47 1.10 -15.90
CA SER A 227 -19.87 1.33 -14.57
C SER A 227 -18.38 1.62 -14.63
N GLN A 228 -17.63 0.92 -15.49
CA GLN A 228 -16.21 1.16 -15.70
C GLN A 228 -15.96 2.53 -16.32
N LYS A 229 -16.76 2.93 -17.32
CA LYS A 229 -16.67 4.26 -17.93
C LYS A 229 -17.06 5.37 -16.94
N ALA A 230 -18.14 5.17 -16.19
CA ALA A 230 -18.60 6.09 -15.15
C ALA A 230 -17.50 6.34 -14.12
N PHE A 231 -16.83 5.27 -13.67
CA PHE A 231 -15.68 5.39 -12.77
C PHE A 231 -14.53 6.22 -13.38
N LEU A 232 -14.20 6.03 -14.66
CA LEU A 232 -13.15 6.82 -15.33
C LEU A 232 -13.53 8.30 -15.49
N VAL A 233 -14.79 8.59 -15.81
CA VAL A 233 -15.33 9.95 -15.88
C VAL A 233 -15.31 10.61 -14.50
N LEU A 234 -15.76 9.90 -13.47
CA LEU A 234 -15.75 10.39 -12.09
C LEU A 234 -14.35 10.62 -11.55
N ARG A 235 -13.36 9.84 -11.99
CA ARG A 235 -11.96 10.14 -11.68
C ARG A 235 -11.54 11.48 -12.27
N GLU A 236 -11.90 11.78 -13.51
CA GLU A 236 -11.57 13.09 -14.12
C GLU A 236 -12.24 14.23 -13.35
N ILE A 237 -13.52 14.09 -13.01
CA ILE A 237 -14.24 15.05 -12.15
C ILE A 237 -13.53 15.20 -10.80
N GLY A 238 -13.16 14.09 -10.16
CA GLY A 238 -12.50 14.07 -8.86
C GLY A 238 -11.15 14.79 -8.86
N PHE A 239 -10.35 14.66 -9.92
CA PHE A 239 -9.12 15.44 -10.04
C PHE A 239 -9.36 16.95 -10.01
N ARG A 240 -10.46 17.43 -10.62
CA ARG A 240 -10.78 18.87 -10.65
C ARG A 240 -11.36 19.36 -9.34
N LEU A 241 -12.32 18.62 -8.78
CA LEU A 241 -12.96 19.01 -7.53
C LEU A 241 -12.03 18.95 -6.32
N LEU A 242 -11.05 18.03 -6.33
CA LEU A 242 -10.03 17.95 -5.29
C LEU A 242 -8.82 18.85 -5.55
N GLU A 243 -8.83 19.65 -6.61
CA GLU A 243 -7.74 20.57 -7.00
C GLU A 243 -6.37 19.87 -7.11
N ILE A 244 -6.36 18.63 -7.63
CA ILE A 244 -5.15 17.82 -7.75
C ILE A 244 -4.48 18.07 -9.10
N GLU A 245 -3.39 18.83 -9.09
CA GLU A 245 -2.58 19.15 -10.27
C GLU A 245 -1.49 18.11 -10.57
N ASP A 246 -0.83 17.54 -9.54
CA ASP A 246 0.21 16.52 -9.73
C ASP A 246 -0.44 15.14 -9.96
N ARG A 247 -0.69 14.83 -11.24
CA ARG A 247 -1.37 13.63 -11.71
C ARG A 247 -0.80 13.09 -13.01
N GLY A 248 -0.90 11.77 -13.19
CA GLY A 248 -0.71 11.13 -14.50
C GLY A 248 -1.82 11.50 -15.48
N ARG A 249 -1.48 11.58 -16.77
CA ARG A 249 -2.45 11.82 -17.85
C ARG A 249 -3.15 10.56 -18.33
N CYS A 250 -2.77 9.38 -17.85
CA CYS A 250 -3.42 8.12 -18.20
C CYS A 250 -3.59 7.21 -16.97
N SER A 251 -4.41 6.17 -17.12
CA SER A 251 -4.62 5.15 -16.08
C SER A 251 -4.46 3.73 -16.66
N PRO A 252 -3.58 2.85 -16.15
CA PRO A 252 -2.53 3.18 -15.19
C PRO A 252 -1.59 4.24 -15.76
N ASP A 253 -0.96 4.98 -14.86
CA ASP A 253 0.03 5.99 -15.25
C ASP A 253 1.31 5.28 -15.68
N ILE A 254 1.86 5.71 -16.82
CA ILE A 254 3.01 5.10 -17.49
C ILE A 254 4.30 5.91 -17.29
N GLU A 255 4.21 7.09 -16.68
CA GLU A 255 5.36 7.92 -16.33
C GLU A 255 6.01 7.47 -15.02
N ASP A 256 7.18 8.05 -14.72
CA ASP A 256 7.89 7.85 -13.45
C ASP A 256 6.94 8.17 -12.27
N GLN A 257 6.66 7.15 -11.47
CA GLN A 257 5.78 7.27 -10.31
C GLN A 257 6.48 8.03 -9.19
N THR A 258 5.76 8.97 -8.56
CA THR A 258 6.07 9.52 -7.23
C THR A 258 5.03 9.00 -6.24
N PHE A 259 5.35 9.04 -4.95
CA PHE A 259 4.36 8.71 -3.95
C PHE A 259 3.15 9.64 -4.02
N GLU A 260 3.38 10.94 -4.25
CA GLU A 260 2.34 11.96 -4.39
C GLU A 260 1.38 11.59 -5.53
N ARG A 261 1.89 11.20 -6.70
CA ARG A 261 1.04 10.75 -7.82
C ARG A 261 0.25 9.48 -7.49
N ILE A 262 0.87 8.49 -6.84
CA ILE A 262 0.20 7.26 -6.41
C ILE A 262 -0.92 7.56 -5.40
N ARG A 263 -0.63 8.40 -4.40
CA ARG A 263 -1.59 8.84 -3.39
C ARG A 263 -2.73 9.63 -4.03
N ASN A 264 -2.42 10.58 -4.91
CA ASN A 264 -3.42 11.40 -5.61
C ASN A 264 -4.32 10.53 -6.51
N ALA A 265 -3.76 9.56 -7.23
CA ALA A 265 -4.52 8.60 -8.01
C ALA A 265 -5.43 7.72 -7.13
N PHE A 266 -4.98 7.39 -5.91
CA PHE A 266 -5.79 6.72 -4.90
C PHE A 266 -6.95 7.60 -4.40
N LEU A 267 -6.71 8.83 -3.95
CA LEU A 267 -7.75 9.75 -3.45
C LEU A 267 -8.84 10.02 -4.48
N VAL A 268 -8.45 10.14 -5.76
CA VAL A 268 -9.40 10.32 -6.86
C VAL A 268 -10.17 9.03 -7.19
N SER A 269 -9.54 7.86 -6.99
CA SER A 269 -10.26 6.58 -7.07
C SER A 269 -11.25 6.42 -5.92
N TYR A 270 -10.89 6.88 -4.71
CA TYR A 270 -11.79 6.95 -3.57
C TYR A 270 -12.98 7.86 -3.88
N PHE A 271 -12.76 9.07 -4.39
CA PHE A 271 -13.83 9.97 -4.83
C PHE A 271 -14.80 9.29 -5.80
N ALA A 272 -14.27 8.61 -6.83
CA ALA A 272 -15.11 7.92 -7.81
C ALA A 272 -15.91 6.76 -7.19
N SER A 273 -15.31 5.97 -6.30
CA SER A 273 -16.00 4.90 -5.57
C SER A 273 -17.08 5.45 -4.63
N ALA A 274 -16.76 6.49 -3.87
CA ALA A 274 -17.68 7.16 -2.94
C ALA A 274 -18.87 7.79 -3.66
N PHE A 275 -18.67 8.32 -4.87
CA PHE A 275 -19.76 8.83 -5.70
C PHE A 275 -20.69 7.71 -6.20
N LEU A 276 -20.13 6.56 -6.61
CA LEU A 276 -20.91 5.42 -7.12
C LEU A 276 -21.62 4.65 -6.00
N ILE A 277 -21.04 4.62 -4.80
CA ILE A 277 -21.49 3.81 -3.67
C ILE A 277 -21.45 4.67 -2.40
N ASP A 278 -22.63 5.19 -2.03
CA ASP A 278 -22.81 5.99 -0.82
C ASP A 278 -22.42 5.17 0.42
N GLY A 279 -21.51 5.71 1.23
CA GLY A 279 -20.91 4.98 2.34
C GLY A 279 -21.92 4.61 3.43
N LYS A 280 -22.81 5.53 3.77
CA LYS A 280 -23.81 5.28 4.82
C LYS A 280 -24.85 4.25 4.39
N THR A 281 -25.38 4.38 3.17
CA THR A 281 -26.34 3.42 2.59
C THR A 281 -25.73 2.01 2.56
N LEU A 282 -24.48 1.88 2.12
CA LEU A 282 -23.76 0.61 2.11
C LEU A 282 -23.57 0.04 3.52
N ALA A 283 -23.18 0.88 4.49
CA ALA A 283 -23.01 0.43 5.87
C ALA A 283 -24.32 -0.12 6.47
N ASP A 284 -25.44 0.59 6.28
CA ASP A 284 -26.76 0.20 6.76
C ASP A 284 -27.24 -1.12 6.09
N GLU A 285 -26.92 -1.33 4.81
CA GLU A 285 -27.19 -2.60 4.11
C GLU A 285 -26.33 -3.75 4.62
N MET A 286 -25.04 -3.51 4.81
CA MET A 286 -24.13 -4.52 5.35
C MET A 286 -24.46 -4.89 6.79
N GLU A 287 -24.86 -3.93 7.62
CA GLU A 287 -25.34 -4.19 8.97
C GLU A 287 -26.58 -5.11 8.94
N ARG A 288 -27.57 -4.80 8.10
CA ARG A 288 -28.76 -5.65 7.91
C ARG A 288 -28.40 -7.04 7.41
N PHE A 289 -27.48 -7.14 6.46
CA PHE A 289 -26.97 -8.42 5.98
C PHE A 289 -26.32 -9.23 7.10
N PHE A 290 -25.44 -8.62 7.90
CA PHE A 290 -24.77 -9.28 9.03
C PHE A 290 -25.73 -9.76 10.14
N GLN A 291 -26.92 -9.18 10.24
CA GLN A 291 -27.97 -9.64 11.15
C GLN A 291 -28.80 -10.83 10.62
N LEU A 292 -28.54 -11.33 9.41
CA LEU A 292 -29.22 -12.51 8.89
C LEU A 292 -28.92 -13.75 9.78
N PRO A 293 -29.90 -14.65 9.99
CA PRO A 293 -29.70 -15.81 10.87
C PRO A 293 -28.81 -16.89 10.26
N ARG A 294 -28.66 -16.90 8.93
CA ARG A 294 -27.86 -17.86 8.17
C ARG A 294 -27.11 -17.15 7.05
N TRP A 295 -26.02 -17.78 6.61
CA TRP A 295 -25.27 -17.34 5.44
C TRP A 295 -26.15 -17.51 4.20
N GLU A 296 -26.48 -16.40 3.54
CA GLU A 296 -27.31 -16.37 2.34
C GLU A 296 -26.52 -15.70 1.20
N PRO A 297 -25.75 -16.48 0.41
CA PRO A 297 -24.87 -15.94 -0.62
C PRO A 297 -25.60 -15.13 -1.69
N GLU A 298 -26.82 -15.53 -2.05
CA GLU A 298 -27.63 -14.87 -3.06
C GLU A 298 -27.99 -13.44 -2.64
N LYS A 299 -28.34 -13.22 -1.36
CA LYS A 299 -28.62 -11.87 -0.83
C LYS A 299 -27.40 -10.97 -0.86
N PHE A 300 -26.20 -11.53 -0.63
CA PHE A 300 -24.98 -10.75 -0.76
C PHE A 300 -24.76 -10.32 -2.21
N LEU A 301 -24.97 -11.23 -3.17
CA LEU A 301 -24.87 -10.92 -4.59
C LEU A 301 -25.93 -9.90 -5.04
N GLU A 302 -27.16 -9.97 -4.53
CA GLU A 302 -28.20 -8.97 -4.77
C GLU A 302 -27.77 -7.56 -4.30
N ILE A 303 -27.13 -7.46 -3.13
CA ILE A 303 -26.56 -6.19 -2.65
C ILE A 303 -25.47 -5.71 -3.61
N VAL A 304 -24.53 -6.58 -4.00
CA VAL A 304 -23.46 -6.23 -4.95
C VAL A 304 -24.03 -5.71 -6.27
N ASP A 305 -25.04 -6.38 -6.84
CA ASP A 305 -25.66 -6.03 -8.11
C ASP A 305 -26.57 -4.79 -8.03
N SER A 306 -26.96 -4.35 -6.83
CA SER A 306 -27.78 -3.14 -6.63
C SER A 306 -27.00 -1.83 -6.87
N TYR A 307 -25.66 -1.88 -6.83
CA TYR A 307 -24.81 -0.71 -7.04
C TYR A 307 -24.28 -0.63 -8.48
N PRO A 308 -24.10 0.59 -9.03
CA PRO A 308 -23.60 0.79 -10.39
C PRO A 308 -22.07 0.63 -10.48
N ALA A 309 -21.53 -0.42 -9.86
CA ALA A 309 -20.10 -0.64 -9.67
C ALA A 309 -19.69 -2.08 -10.03
N THR A 310 -18.39 -2.28 -10.29
CA THR A 310 -17.86 -3.64 -10.44
C THR A 310 -17.70 -4.31 -9.07
N VAL A 311 -17.70 -5.64 -9.01
CA VAL A 311 -17.41 -6.42 -7.79
C VAL A 311 -16.14 -5.91 -7.07
N GLU A 312 -15.09 -5.60 -7.82
CA GLU A 312 -13.85 -5.08 -7.24
C GLU A 312 -14.03 -3.72 -6.58
N MET A 313 -14.76 -2.80 -7.24
CA MET A 313 -15.07 -1.48 -6.68
C MET A 313 -15.92 -1.60 -5.41
N PHE A 314 -16.94 -2.46 -5.44
CA PHE A 314 -17.81 -2.72 -4.29
C PHE A 314 -17.02 -3.26 -3.09
N PHE A 315 -16.23 -4.32 -3.28
CA PHE A 315 -15.43 -4.90 -2.21
C PHE A 315 -14.36 -3.94 -1.69
N TYR A 316 -13.76 -3.13 -2.57
CA TYR A 316 -12.81 -2.11 -2.14
C TYR A 316 -13.51 -1.02 -1.32
N ARG A 317 -14.72 -0.61 -1.72
CA ARG A 317 -15.53 0.34 -0.96
C ARG A 317 -15.91 -0.19 0.42
N LEU A 318 -16.17 -1.49 0.59
CA LEU A 318 -16.34 -2.09 1.93
C LEU A 318 -15.12 -1.82 2.82
N SER A 319 -13.90 -1.92 2.27
CA SER A 319 -12.67 -1.63 3.01
C SER A 319 -12.48 -0.16 3.39
N GLU A 320 -13.24 0.74 2.77
CA GLU A 320 -13.24 2.18 3.07
C GLU A 320 -14.34 2.53 4.11
N VAL A 321 -15.50 1.88 4.01
CA VAL A 321 -16.72 2.24 4.75
C VAL A 321 -16.85 1.51 6.08
N LEU A 322 -16.61 0.19 6.11
CA LEU A 322 -16.86 -0.62 7.30
C LEU A 322 -16.00 -0.25 8.52
N PRO A 323 -14.72 0.18 8.38
CA PRO A 323 -13.93 0.67 9.50
C PRO A 323 -14.55 1.87 10.22
N GLU A 324 -15.12 2.81 9.48
CA GLU A 324 -15.71 4.02 10.04
C GLU A 324 -17.10 3.76 10.62
N TYR A 325 -18.02 3.20 9.82
CA TYR A 325 -19.43 3.11 10.21
C TYR A 325 -19.74 1.94 11.13
N LEU A 326 -19.05 0.80 10.97
CA LEU A 326 -19.27 -0.40 11.78
C LEU A 326 -18.10 -0.69 12.73
N GLY A 327 -17.01 0.09 12.65
CA GLY A 327 -15.81 -0.15 13.45
C GLY A 327 -15.06 -1.41 13.02
N LEU A 328 -15.26 -1.98 11.83
CA LEU A 328 -14.52 -3.16 11.38
C LEU A 328 -13.16 -2.72 10.79
N ASP A 329 -12.25 -2.27 11.64
CA ASP A 329 -10.92 -1.75 11.23
C ASP A 329 -9.85 -2.84 11.06
N ASP A 330 -10.00 -3.99 11.72
CA ASP A 330 -9.13 -5.15 11.58
C ASP A 330 -9.55 -6.02 10.37
N LEU A 331 -9.32 -5.48 9.17
CA LEU A 331 -9.74 -6.08 7.89
C LEU A 331 -8.62 -6.17 6.84
N HIS A 332 -8.87 -6.98 5.82
CA HIS A 332 -8.05 -7.05 4.62
C HIS A 332 -8.88 -7.20 3.34
N PHE A 333 -8.34 -6.68 2.25
CA PHE A 333 -8.85 -6.82 0.90
C PHE A 333 -7.81 -7.55 0.05
N LEU A 334 -8.25 -8.54 -0.72
CA LEU A 334 -7.41 -9.30 -1.63
C LEU A 334 -8.07 -9.41 -3.00
N ARG A 335 -7.26 -9.30 -4.05
CA ARG A 335 -7.67 -9.64 -5.41
C ARG A 335 -6.69 -10.62 -6.02
N PHE A 336 -7.19 -11.77 -6.43
CA PHE A 336 -6.45 -12.74 -7.20
C PHE A 336 -6.99 -12.80 -8.62
N ASP A 337 -6.09 -12.97 -9.58
CA ASP A 337 -6.45 -13.33 -10.94
C ASP A 337 -5.85 -14.72 -11.24
N ARG A 338 -6.52 -15.47 -12.11
CA ARG A 338 -6.04 -16.72 -12.69
C ARG A 338 -5.81 -16.52 -14.18
N ASN A 339 -4.62 -16.86 -14.68
CA ASN A 339 -4.35 -16.82 -16.11
C ASN A 339 -4.84 -18.09 -16.82
N THR A 340 -4.82 -18.10 -18.15
CA THR A 340 -5.17 -19.25 -19.00
C THR A 340 -4.27 -20.49 -18.78
N GLN A 341 -3.11 -20.33 -18.11
CA GLN A 341 -2.23 -21.45 -17.75
C GLN A 341 -2.61 -22.07 -16.39
N GLY A 342 -3.62 -21.53 -15.69
CA GLY A 342 -4.05 -21.98 -14.38
C GLY A 342 -3.25 -21.39 -13.21
N GLU A 343 -2.28 -20.52 -13.48
CA GLU A 343 -1.50 -19.85 -12.44
C GLU A 343 -2.35 -18.79 -11.75
N VAL A 344 -2.22 -18.71 -10.42
CA VAL A 344 -2.96 -17.77 -9.57
C VAL A 344 -1.98 -16.75 -9.01
N PHE A 345 -2.28 -15.47 -9.18
CA PHE A 345 -1.43 -14.37 -8.76
C PHE A 345 -2.21 -13.29 -8.03
N LEU A 346 -1.61 -12.75 -6.97
CA LEU A 346 -2.16 -11.64 -6.21
C LEU A 346 -1.96 -10.33 -6.98
N VAL A 347 -3.06 -9.71 -7.40
CA VAL A 347 -3.07 -8.48 -8.19
C VAL A 347 -3.09 -7.24 -7.31
N LYS A 348 -3.89 -7.27 -6.25
CA LYS A 348 -4.07 -6.14 -5.34
C LYS A 348 -4.30 -6.65 -3.93
N GLN A 349 -3.70 -5.94 -2.97
CA GLN A 349 -3.92 -6.19 -1.54
C GLN A 349 -3.98 -4.88 -0.78
N LEU A 350 -4.85 -4.84 0.21
CA LEU A 350 -4.83 -3.87 1.31
C LEU A 350 -4.96 -4.69 2.59
N ASN A 351 -4.10 -4.41 3.56
CA ASN A 351 -4.10 -5.14 4.82
C ASN A 351 -4.04 -4.11 5.94
N MET A 352 -5.16 -3.88 6.62
CA MET A 352 -5.21 -3.01 7.81
C MET A 352 -5.18 -3.81 9.11
N SER A 353 -5.10 -5.14 8.99
CA SER A 353 -5.06 -6.08 10.10
C SER A 353 -3.63 -6.31 10.58
N SER A 354 -3.44 -6.69 11.85
CA SER A 354 -2.13 -7.03 12.43
C SER A 354 -1.56 -8.37 11.94
N VAL A 355 -1.98 -8.80 10.77
CA VAL A 355 -1.94 -10.19 10.30
C VAL A 355 -0.96 -10.25 9.17
N LEU A 356 -0.08 -11.23 9.21
CA LEU A 356 0.80 -11.45 8.09
C LEU A 356 0.01 -12.13 6.97
N LEU A 357 -0.47 -11.36 6.00
CA LEU A 357 -0.94 -11.92 4.73
C LEU A 357 0.27 -12.21 3.84
N PRO A 358 0.27 -13.33 3.09
CA PRO A 358 1.27 -13.60 2.07
C PRO A 358 1.34 -12.43 1.09
N THR A 359 2.49 -11.77 1.05
CA THR A 359 2.71 -10.56 0.25
C THR A 359 3.05 -10.87 -1.20
N GLY A 360 3.25 -12.13 -1.56
CA GLY A 360 3.70 -12.56 -2.90
C GLY A 360 5.12 -12.09 -3.25
N LEU A 361 5.93 -11.68 -2.26
CA LEU A 361 7.28 -11.13 -2.47
C LEU A 361 8.37 -12.18 -2.78
N GLY A 362 7.98 -13.42 -3.11
CA GLY A 362 8.87 -14.43 -3.69
C GLY A 362 8.45 -14.69 -5.12
N LEU A 363 9.32 -14.40 -6.09
CA LEU A 363 9.02 -14.35 -7.54
C LEU A 363 8.42 -15.65 -8.13
N HIS A 364 8.37 -16.76 -7.40
CA HIS A 364 7.88 -18.06 -7.87
C HIS A 364 7.20 -18.93 -6.79
N GLU A 365 6.62 -18.33 -5.74
CA GLU A 365 5.90 -19.09 -4.71
C GLU A 365 4.41 -19.28 -5.03
N HIS A 366 3.83 -20.39 -4.56
CA HIS A 366 2.45 -20.76 -4.85
C HIS A 366 1.54 -20.49 -3.65
N PHE A 367 0.57 -19.59 -3.82
CA PHE A 367 -0.43 -19.30 -2.80
C PHE A 367 -1.20 -20.55 -2.35
N CYS A 368 -1.60 -20.58 -1.08
CA CYS A 368 -2.35 -21.68 -0.51
C CYS A 368 -3.70 -21.88 -1.22
N ARG A 369 -3.95 -23.08 -1.75
CA ARG A 369 -5.21 -23.43 -2.45
C ARG A 369 -6.41 -23.56 -1.52
N ARG A 370 -6.19 -23.61 -0.20
CA ARG A 370 -7.27 -23.61 0.79
C ARG A 370 -7.90 -22.24 1.02
N TRP A 371 -7.32 -21.17 0.51
CA TRP A 371 -7.90 -19.82 0.63
C TRP A 371 -9.21 -19.74 -0.12
N MET A 372 -10.26 -19.18 0.50
CA MET A 372 -11.53 -18.97 -0.18
C MET A 372 -11.38 -18.16 -1.47
N SER A 373 -10.50 -17.16 -1.48
CA SER A 373 -10.15 -16.37 -2.68
C SER A 373 -9.70 -17.23 -3.86
N VAL A 374 -9.04 -18.37 -3.60
CA VAL A 374 -8.57 -19.29 -4.64
C VAL A 374 -9.62 -20.35 -4.94
N LYS A 375 -10.29 -20.89 -3.91
CA LYS A 375 -11.36 -21.88 -4.05
C LYS A 375 -12.49 -21.41 -4.96
N VAL A 376 -12.92 -20.15 -4.85
CA VAL A 376 -13.97 -19.61 -5.74
C VAL A 376 -13.53 -19.53 -7.20
N LEU A 377 -12.23 -19.38 -7.49
CA LEU A 377 -11.70 -19.43 -8.86
C LEU A 377 -11.77 -20.87 -9.40
N ASP A 378 -11.42 -21.86 -8.59
CA ASP A 378 -11.50 -23.28 -8.96
C ASP A 378 -12.95 -23.70 -9.24
N ARG A 379 -13.87 -23.35 -8.35
CA ARG A 379 -15.31 -23.63 -8.51
C ARG A 379 -15.87 -22.98 -9.77
N LEU A 380 -15.59 -21.69 -9.98
CA LEU A 380 -16.07 -20.97 -11.16
C LEU A 380 -15.50 -21.56 -12.46
N SER A 381 -14.26 -22.05 -12.46
CA SER A 381 -13.65 -22.66 -13.66
C SER A 381 -14.38 -23.91 -14.15
N SER A 382 -15.11 -24.58 -13.27
CA SER A 382 -15.89 -25.79 -13.56
C SER A 382 -17.40 -25.53 -13.60
N SER A 383 -17.83 -24.26 -13.57
CA SER A 383 -19.23 -23.84 -13.49
C SER A 383 -19.64 -23.07 -14.75
N GLU A 384 -20.90 -23.19 -15.15
CA GLU A 384 -21.50 -22.34 -16.20
C GLU A 384 -22.00 -20.99 -15.63
N GLN A 385 -21.90 -20.80 -14.31
CA GLN A 385 -22.35 -19.57 -13.66
C GLN A 385 -21.43 -18.38 -13.98
N ARG A 386 -22.00 -17.18 -13.92
CA ARG A 386 -21.27 -15.92 -14.14
C ARG A 386 -20.43 -15.52 -12.92
N PHE A 387 -20.91 -15.87 -11.73
CA PHE A 387 -20.32 -15.54 -10.45
C PHE A 387 -20.26 -16.79 -9.59
N GLU A 388 -19.24 -16.84 -8.74
CA GLU A 388 -19.13 -17.83 -7.66
C GLU A 388 -18.86 -17.06 -6.38
N ILE A 389 -19.54 -17.40 -5.29
CA ILE A 389 -19.37 -16.75 -3.99
C ILE A 389 -19.12 -17.79 -2.91
N GLY A 390 -18.25 -17.47 -1.97
CA GLY A 390 -18.00 -18.32 -0.82
C GLY A 390 -17.61 -17.52 0.41
N ALA A 391 -17.91 -18.09 1.56
CA ALA A 391 -17.50 -17.56 2.86
C ALA A 391 -16.71 -18.63 3.62
N GLN A 392 -15.65 -18.20 4.31
CA GLN A 392 -14.76 -19.11 5.03
C GLN A 392 -14.34 -18.50 6.35
N HIS A 393 -14.39 -19.33 7.38
CA HIS A 393 -13.63 -19.15 8.61
C HIS A 393 -12.26 -19.83 8.44
N SER A 394 -11.21 -19.02 8.42
CA SER A 394 -9.83 -19.44 8.16
C SER A 394 -8.99 -19.33 9.41
N VAL A 395 -8.21 -20.38 9.72
CA VAL A 395 -7.23 -20.38 10.81
C VAL A 395 -5.82 -20.43 10.22
N SER A 396 -5.00 -19.43 10.52
CA SER A 396 -3.61 -19.36 10.07
C SER A 396 -2.75 -20.46 10.70
N ILE A 397 -2.06 -21.23 9.87
CA ILE A 397 -1.19 -22.34 10.30
C ILE A 397 0.09 -21.80 10.97
N GLU A 398 0.53 -20.60 10.58
CA GLU A 398 1.78 -19.98 11.01
C GLU A 398 1.66 -19.33 12.41
N ASN A 399 0.51 -18.75 12.74
CA ASN A 399 0.35 -17.96 13.97
C ASN A 399 -1.00 -18.16 14.70
N ASN A 400 -1.81 -19.14 14.30
CA ASN A 400 -3.11 -19.49 14.88
C ASN A 400 -4.11 -18.32 14.93
N GLN A 401 -3.91 -17.26 14.15
CA GLN A 401 -4.89 -16.20 14.06
C GLN A 401 -6.07 -16.63 13.17
N GLU A 402 -7.27 -16.23 13.57
CA GLU A 402 -8.53 -16.60 12.92
C GLU A 402 -9.13 -15.43 12.12
N TYR A 403 -9.69 -15.72 10.94
CA TYR A 403 -10.32 -14.74 10.04
C TYR A 403 -11.63 -15.27 9.49
N PHE A 404 -12.57 -14.37 9.26
CA PHE A 404 -13.73 -14.66 8.42
C PHE A 404 -13.59 -13.86 7.12
N CYS A 405 -13.74 -14.53 5.99
CA CYS A 405 -13.68 -13.88 4.69
C CYS A 405 -14.87 -14.23 3.81
N ILE A 406 -15.26 -13.27 2.98
CA ILE A 406 -16.24 -13.43 1.91
C ILE A 406 -15.47 -13.19 0.61
N SER A 407 -15.63 -14.07 -0.37
CA SER A 407 -14.98 -13.96 -1.67
C SER A 407 -15.98 -14.13 -2.80
N VAL A 408 -15.85 -13.32 -3.84
CA VAL A 408 -16.61 -13.45 -5.08
C VAL A 408 -15.64 -13.58 -6.25
N ALA A 409 -15.80 -14.63 -7.06
CA ALA A 409 -15.13 -14.81 -8.34
C ALA A 409 -16.05 -14.48 -9.51
N ARG A 410 -15.45 -14.01 -10.60
CA ARG A 410 -16.11 -13.74 -11.89
C ARG A 410 -15.14 -13.93 -13.05
N SER A 411 -15.68 -14.10 -14.24
CA SER A 411 -14.89 -14.00 -15.47
C SER A 411 -14.56 -12.53 -15.83
N LEU A 412 -13.33 -12.29 -16.30
CA LEU A 412 -12.87 -10.96 -16.73
C LEU A 412 -13.33 -10.62 -18.17
N LYS A 413 -13.55 -11.63 -19.02
CA LYS A 413 -14.15 -11.49 -20.35
C LYS A 413 -14.95 -12.76 -20.69
N PRO A 414 -16.10 -12.67 -21.36
CA PRO A 414 -16.82 -13.85 -21.84
C PRO A 414 -15.95 -14.78 -22.71
N GLU A 415 -14.96 -14.23 -23.40
CA GLU A 415 -14.09 -14.91 -24.36
C GLU A 415 -12.70 -15.27 -23.81
N ALA A 416 -12.34 -14.81 -22.61
CA ALA A 416 -11.02 -15.09 -22.03
C ALA A 416 -11.17 -15.88 -20.73
N GLU A 417 -10.52 -17.03 -20.67
CA GLU A 417 -10.43 -17.95 -19.53
C GLU A 417 -9.75 -17.33 -18.28
N ASN A 418 -9.53 -16.01 -18.26
CA ASN A 418 -8.98 -15.31 -17.11
C ASN A 418 -10.09 -15.04 -16.10
N LEU A 419 -9.97 -15.67 -14.94
CA LEU A 419 -10.86 -15.49 -13.80
C LEU A 419 -10.27 -14.48 -12.82
N SER A 420 -11.12 -13.77 -12.10
CA SER A 420 -10.72 -12.86 -11.04
C SER A 420 -11.58 -13.07 -9.82
N SER A 421 -10.97 -13.09 -8.65
CA SER A 421 -11.66 -13.15 -7.37
C SER A 421 -11.28 -11.96 -6.51
N VAL A 422 -12.26 -11.50 -5.75
CA VAL A 422 -12.12 -10.38 -4.82
C VAL A 422 -12.64 -10.83 -3.47
N THR A 423 -11.88 -10.50 -2.43
CA THR A 423 -12.14 -10.95 -1.08
C THR A 423 -12.06 -9.79 -0.12
N ILE A 424 -13.00 -9.74 0.82
CA ILE A 424 -12.92 -8.96 2.03
C ILE A 424 -12.85 -9.93 3.20
N GLY A 425 -11.89 -9.73 4.10
CA GLY A 425 -11.72 -10.55 5.28
C GLY A 425 -11.59 -9.70 6.53
N PHE A 426 -12.04 -10.25 7.65
CA PHE A 426 -12.10 -9.62 8.95
C PHE A 426 -11.45 -10.54 9.97
N ARG A 427 -10.80 -9.97 10.97
CA ARG A 427 -10.36 -10.75 12.12
C ARG A 427 -11.54 -11.39 12.84
N TYR A 428 -11.43 -12.69 13.12
CA TYR A 428 -12.47 -13.45 13.79
C TYR A 428 -12.37 -13.30 15.31
N ASP A 429 -12.73 -12.12 15.81
CA ASP A 429 -12.66 -11.77 17.23
C ASP A 429 -14.04 -11.68 17.90
N ARG A 430 -14.07 -11.21 19.15
CA ARG A 430 -15.34 -11.02 19.89
C ARG A 430 -16.23 -9.95 19.24
N LYS A 431 -15.64 -8.91 18.65
CA LYS A 431 -16.36 -7.81 18.02
C LYS A 431 -17.08 -8.30 16.77
N LEU A 432 -16.38 -9.03 15.89
CA LEU A 432 -16.99 -9.64 14.71
C LEU A 432 -18.10 -10.62 15.10
N LYS A 433 -17.87 -11.46 16.11
CA LYS A 433 -18.87 -12.42 16.64
C LYS A 433 -20.14 -11.76 17.18
N SER A 434 -20.01 -10.56 17.77
CA SER A 434 -21.19 -9.79 18.20
C SER A 434 -21.95 -9.14 17.05
N MET A 435 -21.28 -8.92 15.90
CA MET A 435 -21.84 -8.20 14.77
C MET A 435 -22.48 -9.12 13.74
N ILE A 436 -21.82 -10.22 13.37
CA ILE A 436 -22.26 -11.13 12.32
C ILE A 436 -22.91 -12.37 12.95
N ARG A 437 -24.23 -12.50 12.81
CA ARG A 437 -25.00 -13.59 13.44
C ARG A 437 -24.79 -14.93 12.77
N PHE A 438 -24.56 -14.95 11.47
CA PHE A 438 -24.50 -16.17 10.68
C PHE A 438 -23.12 -16.85 10.68
N LEU A 439 -22.11 -16.37 11.44
CA LEU A 439 -20.75 -16.93 11.43
C LEU A 439 -20.68 -18.44 11.75
N GLY A 440 -21.66 -18.95 12.51
CA GLY A 440 -21.79 -20.38 12.82
C GLY A 440 -22.60 -21.19 11.81
N SER A 441 -22.91 -20.63 10.63
CA SER A 441 -23.67 -21.35 9.60
C SER A 441 -22.89 -22.56 9.10
N PRO A 442 -23.54 -23.72 8.89
CA PRO A 442 -22.87 -24.94 8.43
C PRO A 442 -22.27 -24.80 7.02
N ASP A 443 -22.80 -23.88 6.22
CA ASP A 443 -22.34 -23.61 4.84
C ASP A 443 -21.08 -22.73 4.79
N ILE A 444 -20.60 -22.23 5.93
CA ILE A 444 -19.32 -21.52 6.03
C ILE A 444 -18.20 -22.55 6.22
N GLU A 445 -17.27 -22.57 5.26
CA GLU A 445 -16.14 -23.49 5.30
C GLU A 445 -15.18 -23.15 6.45
N ASN A 446 -14.64 -24.16 7.10
CA ASN A 446 -13.66 -24.01 8.17
C ASN A 446 -12.35 -24.66 7.74
N ASP A 447 -11.30 -23.86 7.50
CA ASP A 447 -10.03 -24.36 6.99
C ASP A 447 -8.82 -23.79 7.73
N ALA A 448 -7.83 -24.65 7.95
CA ALA A 448 -6.49 -24.22 8.28
C ALA A 448 -5.75 -23.80 7.00
N ILE A 449 -5.35 -22.53 6.91
CA ILE A 449 -4.71 -21.91 5.75
C ILE A 449 -3.25 -21.56 6.04
N GLY A 450 -2.38 -21.67 5.03
CA GLY A 450 -1.02 -21.15 5.08
C GLY A 450 -0.84 -19.96 4.15
N GLY A 451 0.33 -19.34 4.16
CA GLY A 451 0.68 -18.27 3.21
C GLY A 451 0.93 -18.80 1.79
N THR A 452 2.02 -19.54 1.62
CA THR A 452 2.41 -20.21 0.37
C THR A 452 2.76 -21.67 0.64
N CYS A 453 2.67 -22.52 -0.39
CA CYS A 453 3.02 -23.93 -0.26
C CYS A 453 4.47 -24.08 0.20
N GLU A 454 5.41 -23.35 -0.40
CA GLU A 454 6.84 -23.43 -0.14
C GLU A 454 7.22 -23.14 1.32
N ARG A 455 6.45 -22.27 1.99
CA ARG A 455 6.67 -21.84 3.38
C ARG A 455 5.78 -22.56 4.40
N CYS A 456 4.70 -23.18 3.96
CA CYS A 456 3.77 -23.85 4.84
C CYS A 456 4.41 -25.10 5.46
N ARG A 457 4.24 -25.26 6.78
CA ARG A 457 4.80 -26.38 7.57
C ARG A 457 4.13 -27.73 7.35
N LEU A 458 2.93 -27.76 6.76
CA LEU A 458 2.18 -29.01 6.55
C LEU A 458 2.82 -29.82 5.42
N SER A 459 3.18 -31.06 5.68
CA SER A 459 3.66 -31.99 4.67
C SER A 459 2.62 -32.28 3.58
N ARG A 460 3.02 -32.99 2.52
CA ARG A 460 2.09 -33.41 1.46
C ARG A 460 1.02 -34.38 1.97
N ASP A 461 1.33 -35.16 3.00
CA ASP A 461 0.38 -36.10 3.61
C ASP A 461 -0.63 -35.38 4.52
N GLU A 462 -0.27 -34.20 5.04
CA GLU A 462 -1.16 -33.34 5.84
C GLU A 462 -1.96 -32.33 4.98
N CYS A 463 -1.55 -32.11 3.72
CA CYS A 463 -2.19 -31.15 2.83
C CYS A 463 -2.28 -31.65 1.38
N PHE A 464 -3.43 -32.23 1.04
CA PHE A 464 -3.74 -32.71 -0.32
C PHE A 464 -3.88 -31.58 -1.37
N GLU A 465 -4.19 -30.37 -0.93
CA GLU A 465 -4.33 -29.15 -1.74
C GLU A 465 -2.98 -28.50 -2.11
N ARG A 466 -1.88 -29.08 -1.64
CA ARG A 466 -0.52 -28.57 -1.84
C ARG A 466 -0.07 -28.74 -3.29
N VAL A 467 0.31 -27.63 -3.94
CA VAL A 467 0.76 -27.64 -5.34
C VAL A 467 2.28 -27.53 -5.50
N ALA A 468 3.01 -27.20 -4.43
CA ALA A 468 4.47 -27.09 -4.45
C ALA A 468 5.09 -27.69 -3.17
N PRO A 469 6.34 -28.21 -3.22
CA PRO A 469 7.02 -28.74 -2.05
C PRO A 469 7.33 -27.63 -1.03
N GLN A 470 7.44 -27.98 0.25
CA GLN A 470 7.77 -27.07 1.36
C GLN A 470 9.26 -26.68 1.40
N SER A 471 9.83 -26.31 0.24
CA SER A 471 11.27 -26.11 0.04
C SER A 471 11.85 -25.02 0.94
N VAL A 472 11.15 -23.90 1.11
CA VAL A 472 11.59 -22.79 1.97
C VAL A 472 11.49 -23.18 3.44
N PHE A 473 10.37 -23.77 3.86
CA PHE A 473 10.20 -24.26 5.24
C PHE A 473 11.27 -25.27 5.63
N SER A 474 11.54 -26.26 4.77
CA SER A 474 12.59 -27.26 5.01
C SER A 474 13.98 -26.64 5.08
N SER A 475 14.27 -25.63 4.25
CA SER A 475 15.55 -24.91 4.31
C SER A 475 15.71 -24.10 5.60
N ASP A 476 14.66 -23.41 6.03
CA ASP A 476 14.66 -22.62 7.26
C ASP A 476 14.78 -23.51 8.51
N LEU A 477 14.10 -24.66 8.51
CA LEU A 477 14.22 -25.66 9.58
C LEU A 477 15.64 -26.24 9.66
N LEU A 478 16.24 -26.61 8.54
CA LEU A 478 17.62 -27.10 8.50
C LEU A 478 18.61 -26.07 9.04
N ARG A 479 18.46 -24.79 8.65
CA ARG A 479 19.30 -23.69 9.14
C ARG A 479 19.13 -23.48 10.65
N ALA A 480 17.90 -23.60 11.16
CA ALA A 480 17.63 -23.51 12.59
C ALA A 480 18.32 -24.66 13.36
N GLN A 481 18.22 -25.89 12.87
CA GLN A 481 18.87 -27.06 13.46
C GLN A 481 20.40 -26.95 13.44
N GLN A 482 20.99 -26.52 12.32
CA GLN A 482 22.43 -26.26 12.20
C GLN A 482 22.90 -25.19 13.20
N ARG A 483 22.08 -24.15 13.44
CA ARG A 483 22.39 -23.10 14.40
C ARG A 483 22.30 -23.60 15.84
N GLU A 484 21.32 -24.43 16.16
CA GLU A 484 21.17 -25.04 17.48
C GLU A 484 22.34 -25.97 17.80
N GLU A 485 22.72 -26.83 16.86
CA GLU A 485 23.88 -27.73 16.99
C GLU A 485 25.18 -26.94 17.16
N LEU A 486 25.39 -25.90 16.35
CA LEU A 486 26.56 -25.01 16.48
C LEU A 486 26.60 -24.32 17.85
N ASN A 487 25.47 -23.79 18.33
CA ASN A 487 25.40 -23.15 19.64
C ASN A 487 25.73 -24.14 20.76
N SER A 488 25.21 -25.36 20.70
CA SER A 488 25.52 -26.41 21.67
C SER A 488 27.00 -26.76 21.72
N LEU A 489 27.69 -26.80 20.56
CA LEU A 489 29.14 -27.04 20.50
C LEU A 489 29.95 -25.86 21.07
N LEU A 490 29.51 -24.62 20.81
CA LEU A 490 30.15 -23.41 21.33
C LEU A 490 29.99 -23.28 22.85
N GLU A 491 28.84 -23.67 23.41
CA GLU A 491 28.59 -23.67 24.85
C GLU A 491 29.31 -24.82 25.57
N GLY A 492 29.40 -25.99 24.93
CA GLY A 492 30.11 -27.16 25.48
C GLY A 492 31.65 -27.05 25.48
N GLY A 493 32.23 -26.11 24.74
CA GLY A 493 33.68 -25.89 24.65
C GLY A 493 34.31 -25.03 25.76
N ASN A 494 33.51 -24.54 26.73
CA ASN A 494 33.97 -23.72 27.87
C ASN A 494 34.07 -24.51 29.20
N SER A 495 34.21 -25.83 29.13
CA SER A 495 34.41 -26.70 30.30
C SER A 495 35.88 -27.04 30.52
#